data_AF-A0A5E4MP95-F1
#
_entry.id   AF-A0A5E4MP95-F1
#
_cell.length_a   1.000
_cell.length_b   1.000
_cell.length_c   1.000
_cell.angle_alpha   90.00
_cell.angle_beta   90.00
_cell.angle_gamma   90.00
#
_symmetry.space_group_name_H-M   'P 1'
#
loop_
_entity.id
_entity.type
_entity.pdbx_description
1 polymer ?
#
loop_
_entity_poly.entity_id
_entity_poly.type
_entity_poly.pdbx_seq_one_letter_code
_entity_poly.pdbx_strand_id
1 'polypeptide(L)'
;MSRLIRSQKTSHTESIVFCKRCFTSFDDRRHTYKLSGMKALEQHKLICGTHKPILPVMPKDGDCVKFNAWGNTDRHPIVIYADFEALLPKKYEEKGGNTRIINNHEAMSYGFLVKASDDVPASLLKEHGIPTGPVIYRRNENKPHVAKHFLGKIVEVGKKIEKLLKTNVPMIMTEDEEKIFSECKECNLCKRAVEGVDKVRDHNHLTGKFRYTLCLGCNLKLQQPKFIPCYFHNLSNYDSH
;
A
#
# COMPACT_ATOMS: atom_id res chain seq x y z
N MET A 1 0.99 -8.16 36.85
CA MET A 1 0.93 -8.36 35.38
C MET A 1 0.54 -9.78 34.97
N SER A 2 1.27 -10.83 35.37
CA SER A 2 0.96 -12.21 34.91
C SER A 2 -0.47 -12.66 35.23
N ARG A 3 -0.97 -12.37 36.43
CA ARG A 3 -2.38 -12.64 36.82
C ARG A 3 -3.43 -11.87 35.98
N LEU A 4 -3.13 -10.63 35.56
CA LEU A 4 -4.06 -9.78 34.80
C LEU A 4 -4.13 -10.15 33.32
N ILE A 5 -3.04 -10.63 32.73
CA ILE A 5 -2.95 -10.98 31.31
C ILE A 5 -3.34 -12.45 31.07
N ARG A 6 -3.22 -13.30 32.09
CA ARG A 6 -3.59 -14.73 32.01
C ARG A 6 -5.06 -14.94 31.62
N SER A 7 -5.96 -14.08 32.12
CA SER A 7 -7.37 -14.08 31.71
C SER A 7 -7.53 -13.79 30.22
N GLN A 8 -6.83 -12.77 29.71
CA GLN A 8 -6.93 -12.30 28.33
C GLN A 8 -6.29 -13.24 27.30
N LYS A 9 -5.21 -13.94 27.67
CA LYS A 9 -4.44 -14.77 26.73
C LYS A 9 -4.76 -16.27 26.79
N THR A 10 -5.08 -16.78 27.97
CA THR A 10 -5.22 -18.23 28.19
C THR A 10 -6.55 -18.59 28.85
N SER A 11 -7.47 -17.65 29.06
CA SER A 11 -8.74 -17.91 29.75
C SER A 11 -8.56 -18.64 31.09
N HIS A 12 -7.46 -18.34 31.80
CA HIS A 12 -7.03 -19.00 33.05
C HIS A 12 -6.62 -20.49 32.95
N THR A 13 -6.53 -21.08 31.76
CA THR A 13 -6.20 -22.52 31.65
C THR A 13 -4.73 -22.83 31.92
N GLU A 14 -3.83 -21.92 31.57
CA GLU A 14 -2.38 -22.16 31.61
C GLU A 14 -1.64 -21.08 32.38
N SER A 15 -0.44 -21.43 32.82
CA SER A 15 0.50 -20.49 33.42
C SER A 15 1.25 -19.73 32.32
N ILE A 16 1.48 -18.43 32.53
CA ILE A 16 2.21 -17.56 31.60
C ILE A 16 3.33 -16.85 32.36
N VAL A 17 4.54 -16.96 31.84
CA VAL A 17 5.72 -16.22 32.30
C VAL A 17 6.12 -15.15 31.28
N PHE A 18 6.73 -14.06 31.75
CA PHE A 18 7.04 -12.90 30.90
C PHE A 18 8.48 -12.48 31.04
N CYS A 19 9.06 -12.03 29.94
CA CYS A 19 10.31 -11.29 29.99
C CYS A 19 10.04 -9.88 30.51
N LYS A 20 10.62 -9.54 31.67
CA LYS A 20 10.48 -8.20 32.27
C LYS A 20 11.20 -7.08 31.50
N ARG A 21 12.00 -7.41 30.48
CA ARG A 21 12.72 -6.45 29.64
C ARG A 21 11.94 -6.03 28.39
N CYS A 22 11.19 -6.92 27.77
CA CYS A 22 10.50 -6.66 26.51
C CYS A 22 9.00 -7.01 26.52
N PHE A 23 8.48 -7.51 27.65
CA PHE A 23 7.10 -7.93 27.84
C PHE A 23 6.62 -9.08 26.94
N THR A 24 7.52 -9.77 26.23
CA THR A 24 7.20 -11.03 25.54
C THR A 24 6.73 -12.09 26.55
N SER A 25 5.65 -12.79 26.20
CA SER A 25 5.00 -13.81 27.02
C SER A 25 5.31 -15.23 26.54
N PHE A 26 5.45 -16.16 27.48
CA PHE A 26 5.67 -17.58 27.24
C PHE A 26 4.67 -18.36 28.08
N ASP A 27 3.78 -19.10 27.43
CA ASP A 27 2.84 -20.02 28.10
C ASP A 27 3.48 -21.40 28.27
N ASP A 28 2.86 -22.24 29.11
CA ASP A 28 3.29 -23.62 29.34
C ASP A 28 2.79 -24.61 28.28
N ARG A 29 2.20 -24.14 27.16
CA ARG A 29 1.74 -25.04 26.08
C ARG A 29 2.92 -25.79 25.50
N ARG A 30 2.83 -27.12 25.49
CA ARG A 30 3.84 -27.96 24.85
C ARG A 30 3.68 -27.86 23.34
N HIS A 31 4.70 -27.32 22.68
CA HIS A 31 4.83 -27.30 21.23
C HIS A 31 5.91 -28.29 20.80
N THR A 32 5.69 -29.01 19.70
CA THR A 32 6.61 -30.03 19.17
C THR A 32 8.00 -29.48 18.81
N TYR A 33 8.09 -28.21 18.44
CA TYR A 33 9.33 -27.59 17.92
C TYR A 33 9.72 -26.30 18.65
N LYS A 34 9.16 -26.02 19.83
CA LYS A 34 9.41 -24.78 20.56
C LYS A 34 9.44 -25.02 22.07
N LEU A 35 10.41 -24.39 22.74
CA LEU A 35 10.43 -24.37 24.20
C LEU A 35 9.20 -23.61 24.74
N SER A 36 8.70 -24.05 25.89
CA SER A 36 7.57 -23.42 26.58
C SER A 36 7.96 -22.96 27.99
N GLY A 37 7.12 -22.10 28.57
CA GLY A 37 7.24 -21.63 29.94
C GLY A 37 8.59 -21.00 30.26
N MET A 38 9.16 -21.41 31.40
CA MET A 38 10.43 -20.89 31.89
C MET A 38 11.63 -21.19 30.98
N LYS A 39 11.65 -22.37 30.33
CA LYS A 39 12.74 -22.73 29.41
C LYS A 39 12.77 -21.82 28.18
N ALA A 40 11.59 -21.47 27.66
CA ALA A 40 11.45 -20.52 26.57
C ALA A 40 11.94 -19.12 26.96
N LEU A 41 11.60 -18.69 28.19
CA LEU A 41 12.03 -17.41 28.73
C LEU A 41 13.56 -17.34 28.91
N GLU A 42 14.18 -18.41 29.39
CA GLU A 42 15.64 -18.48 29.55
C GLU A 42 16.35 -18.39 28.19
N GLN A 43 15.91 -19.16 27.20
CA GLN A 43 16.45 -19.07 25.85
C GLN A 43 16.25 -17.66 25.25
N HIS A 44 15.07 -17.08 25.44
CA HIS A 44 14.78 -15.72 25.01
C HIS A 44 15.69 -14.68 25.67
N LYS A 45 16.01 -14.83 26.97
CA LYS A 45 16.89 -13.89 27.69
C LYS A 45 18.32 -13.85 27.12
N LEU A 46 18.82 -14.92 26.51
CA LEU A 46 20.13 -14.92 25.84
C LEU A 46 20.17 -13.92 24.68
N ILE A 47 19.04 -13.74 23.99
CA ILE A 47 18.91 -12.81 22.86
C ILE A 47 18.43 -11.44 23.35
N CYS A 48 17.36 -11.38 24.14
CA CYS A 48 16.80 -10.14 24.68
C CYS A 48 17.79 -9.39 25.58
N GLY A 49 18.72 -10.12 26.20
CA GLY A 49 19.75 -9.59 27.08
C GLY A 49 20.66 -8.54 26.44
N THR A 50 20.88 -8.64 25.14
CA THR A 50 21.76 -7.75 24.36
C THR A 50 21.07 -6.45 23.95
N HIS A 51 19.75 -6.39 23.99
CA HIS A 51 18.96 -5.24 23.57
C HIS A 51 18.54 -4.36 24.75
N LYS A 52 18.45 -3.04 24.55
CA LYS A 52 17.96 -2.11 25.58
C LYS A 52 16.55 -2.54 26.06
N PRO A 53 16.29 -2.63 27.37
CA PRO A 53 14.96 -2.92 27.88
C PRO A 53 13.93 -1.92 27.35
N ILE A 54 12.75 -2.43 26.99
CA ILE A 54 11.59 -1.63 26.67
C ILE A 54 11.04 -1.05 27.97
N LEU A 55 11.02 0.27 28.06
CA LEU A 55 10.28 0.99 29.09
C LEU A 55 8.99 1.50 28.45
N PRO A 56 7.83 0.86 28.68
CA PRO A 56 6.56 1.36 28.18
C PRO A 56 6.26 2.67 28.90
N VAL A 57 6.45 3.79 28.19
CA VAL A 57 6.04 5.10 28.66
C VAL A 57 4.60 5.29 28.20
N MET A 58 3.68 5.29 29.15
CA MET A 58 2.29 5.64 28.87
C MET A 58 2.22 7.14 28.57
N PRO A 59 1.37 7.57 27.63
CA PRO A 59 1.05 8.99 27.47
C PRO A 59 0.57 9.57 28.80
N LYS A 60 0.86 10.83 29.07
CA LYS A 60 0.29 11.52 30.23
C LYS A 60 -1.21 11.66 30.04
N ASP A 61 -1.94 11.80 31.14
CA ASP A 61 -3.37 12.09 31.07
C ASP A 61 -3.59 13.39 30.27
N GLY A 62 -4.35 13.28 29.18
CA GLY A 62 -4.59 14.38 28.23
C GLY A 62 -3.71 14.37 26.98
N ASP A 63 -2.69 13.51 26.89
CA ASP A 63 -1.91 13.34 25.66
C ASP A 63 -2.76 12.66 24.57
N CYS A 64 -2.82 13.30 23.40
CA CYS A 64 -3.57 12.80 22.24
C CYS A 64 -2.65 12.62 21.04
N VAL A 65 -2.79 11.50 20.34
CA VAL A 65 -2.18 11.30 19.02
C VAL A 65 -3.06 11.89 17.93
N LYS A 66 -2.46 12.54 16.94
CA LYS A 66 -3.17 13.11 15.79
C LYS A 66 -2.64 12.51 14.51
N PHE A 67 -3.54 12.13 13.61
CA PHE A 67 -3.18 11.70 12.28
C PHE A 67 -2.78 12.92 11.43
N ASN A 68 -1.62 12.85 10.78
CA ASN A 68 -1.07 13.95 9.99
C ASN A 68 -0.89 13.60 8.51
N ALA A 69 -0.88 12.31 8.16
CA ALA A 69 -0.60 11.80 6.82
C ALA A 69 -1.86 11.77 5.95
N TRP A 70 -2.63 12.86 5.95
CA TRP A 70 -3.89 12.98 5.21
C TRP A 70 -3.73 12.80 3.69
N GLY A 71 -2.58 13.17 3.12
CA GLY A 71 -2.31 12.89 1.69
C GLY A 71 -2.32 11.39 1.34
N ASN A 72 -2.13 10.50 2.33
CA ASN A 72 -2.14 9.05 2.11
C ASN A 72 -3.55 8.44 2.27
N THR A 73 -4.58 9.24 2.60
CA THR A 73 -5.96 8.74 2.66
C THR A 73 -6.61 8.67 1.29
N ASP A 74 -6.10 9.46 0.33
CA ASP A 74 -6.55 9.40 -1.05
C ASP A 74 -5.97 8.17 -1.73
N ARG A 75 -6.85 7.26 -2.16
CA ARG A 75 -6.45 6.07 -2.91
C ARG A 75 -5.96 6.48 -4.30
N HIS A 76 -5.00 5.71 -4.83
CA HIS A 76 -4.61 5.87 -6.23
C HIS A 76 -5.82 5.63 -7.15
N PRO A 77 -6.18 6.58 -8.02
CA PRO A 77 -7.36 6.47 -8.88
C PRO A 77 -7.18 5.39 -9.94
N ILE A 78 -5.95 5.09 -10.35
CA ILE A 78 -5.63 4.10 -11.37
C ILE A 78 -4.38 3.31 -10.94
N VAL A 79 -4.45 1.99 -11.08
CA VAL A 79 -3.33 1.06 -10.86
C VAL A 79 -3.21 0.11 -12.05
N ILE A 80 -2.02 -0.46 -12.25
CA ILE A 80 -1.76 -1.45 -13.31
C ILE A 80 -1.41 -2.78 -12.65
N TYR A 81 -2.08 -3.86 -13.06
CA TYR A 81 -1.65 -5.22 -12.76
C TYR A 81 -0.98 -5.80 -14.01
N ALA A 82 0.17 -6.42 -13.86
CA ALA A 82 0.93 -6.99 -14.95
C ALA A 82 1.49 -8.35 -14.58
N ASP A 83 1.66 -9.20 -15.59
CA ASP A 83 2.24 -10.53 -15.45
C ASP A 83 2.98 -10.94 -16.72
N PHE A 84 4.01 -11.78 -16.56
CA PHE A 84 4.78 -12.34 -17.68
C PHE A 84 4.64 -13.85 -17.72
N GLU A 85 4.69 -14.39 -18.92
CA GLU A 85 4.88 -15.82 -19.13
C GLU A 85 6.24 -16.01 -19.77
N ALA A 86 6.98 -17.03 -19.31
CA ALA A 86 8.30 -17.35 -19.80
C ALA A 86 8.35 -18.78 -20.36
N LEU A 87 9.14 -18.95 -21.42
CA LEU A 87 9.62 -20.26 -21.83
C LEU A 87 10.76 -20.68 -20.90
N LEU A 88 10.85 -21.99 -20.69
CA LEU A 88 11.88 -22.65 -19.89
C LEU A 88 12.76 -23.55 -20.79
N PRO A 89 13.50 -23.00 -21.78
CA PRO A 89 14.42 -23.81 -22.57
C PRO A 89 15.48 -24.42 -21.66
N LYS A 90 15.61 -25.75 -21.73
CA LYS A 90 16.61 -26.49 -20.97
C LYS A 90 18.00 -26.08 -21.43
N LYS A 91 18.82 -25.71 -20.47
CA LYS A 91 20.27 -25.55 -20.64
C LYS A 91 20.96 -26.51 -19.68
N TYR A 92 22.14 -26.97 -20.04
CA TYR A 92 22.97 -27.79 -19.16
C TYR A 92 24.34 -27.15 -19.07
N GLU A 93 24.36 -25.93 -18.53
CA GLU A 93 25.59 -25.16 -18.33
C GLU A 93 26.00 -25.24 -16.86
N GLU A 94 27.27 -25.55 -16.59
CA GLU A 94 27.84 -25.46 -15.24
C GLU A 94 28.19 -24.00 -14.93
N LYS A 95 27.71 -23.51 -13.80
CA LYS A 95 28.03 -22.17 -13.27
C LYS A 95 28.88 -22.34 -12.01
N GLY A 96 30.18 -22.49 -12.19
CA GLY A 96 31.13 -22.79 -11.10
C GLY A 96 31.10 -24.27 -10.71
N GLY A 97 31.73 -24.62 -9.58
CA GLY A 97 31.97 -26.03 -9.22
C GLY A 97 30.77 -26.81 -8.68
N ASN A 98 29.72 -26.13 -8.17
CA ASN A 98 28.60 -26.79 -7.46
C ASN A 98 27.21 -26.45 -7.99
N THR A 99 27.09 -25.60 -9.02
CA THR A 99 25.79 -25.11 -9.51
C THR A 99 25.65 -25.43 -10.99
N ARG A 100 24.56 -26.10 -11.37
CA ARG A 100 24.19 -26.36 -12.76
C ARG A 100 22.95 -25.55 -13.11
N ILE A 101 23.04 -24.72 -14.14
CA ILE A 101 21.87 -24.07 -14.73
C ILE A 101 21.12 -25.13 -15.53
N ILE A 102 19.86 -25.39 -15.17
CA ILE A 102 19.02 -26.42 -15.79
C ILE A 102 18.10 -25.81 -16.85
N ASN A 103 17.64 -24.58 -16.62
CA ASN A 103 16.73 -23.85 -17.52
C ASN A 103 17.17 -22.38 -17.61
N ASN A 104 16.92 -21.77 -18.77
CA ASN A 104 16.93 -20.32 -18.92
C ASN A 104 15.50 -19.79 -18.87
N HIS A 105 15.26 -18.60 -18.32
CA HIS A 105 13.95 -17.97 -18.36
C HIS A 105 13.92 -16.99 -19.54
N GLU A 106 13.08 -17.28 -20.52
CA GLU A 106 12.90 -16.39 -21.68
C GLU A 106 11.48 -15.87 -21.72
N ALA A 107 11.29 -14.58 -21.44
CA ALA A 107 9.99 -13.93 -21.53
C ALA A 107 9.35 -14.16 -22.92
N MET A 108 8.17 -14.75 -22.92
CA MET A 108 7.42 -15.18 -24.11
C MET A 108 6.19 -14.33 -24.34
N SER A 109 5.50 -13.93 -23.28
CA SER A 109 4.35 -13.03 -23.36
C SER A 109 4.20 -12.21 -22.10
N TYR A 110 3.38 -11.18 -22.19
CA TYR A 110 2.89 -10.47 -21.02
C TYR A 110 1.41 -10.16 -21.14
N GLY A 111 0.78 -9.98 -20.00
CA GLY A 111 -0.55 -9.40 -19.86
C GLY A 111 -0.48 -8.21 -18.91
N PHE A 112 -1.24 -7.15 -19.17
CA PHE A 112 -1.53 -6.15 -18.15
C PHE A 112 -2.97 -5.67 -18.20
N LEU A 113 -3.48 -5.27 -17.03
CA LEU A 113 -4.80 -4.72 -16.83
C LEU A 113 -4.67 -3.37 -16.13
N VAL A 114 -5.23 -2.34 -16.73
CA VAL A 114 -5.39 -1.03 -16.09
C VAL A 114 -6.69 -1.06 -15.30
N LYS A 115 -6.61 -0.97 -13.97
CA LYS A 115 -7.77 -0.94 -13.09
C LYS A 115 -7.94 0.48 -12.54
N ALA A 116 -9.04 1.11 -12.93
CA ALA A 116 -9.48 2.36 -12.35
C ALA A 116 -10.37 2.10 -11.11
N SER A 117 -10.34 3.03 -10.16
CA SER A 117 -11.30 3.13 -9.06
C SER A 117 -12.69 3.46 -9.59
N ASP A 118 -13.73 3.08 -8.85
CA ASP A 118 -15.13 3.30 -9.24
C ASP A 118 -15.47 4.80 -9.36
N ASP A 119 -14.69 5.66 -8.68
CA ASP A 119 -14.82 7.11 -8.76
C ASP A 119 -14.26 7.71 -10.05
N VAL A 120 -13.55 6.95 -10.90
CA VAL A 120 -13.01 7.47 -12.17
C VAL A 120 -14.09 7.31 -13.25
N PRO A 121 -14.60 8.42 -13.84
CA PRO A 121 -15.61 8.34 -14.88
C PRO A 121 -15.15 7.52 -16.10
N ALA A 122 -15.99 6.59 -16.55
CA ALA A 122 -15.72 5.79 -17.75
C ALA A 122 -15.58 6.64 -19.03
N SER A 123 -16.25 7.80 -19.08
CA SER A 123 -16.10 8.78 -20.14
C SER A 123 -14.66 9.31 -20.24
N LEU A 124 -14.03 9.65 -19.11
CA LEU A 124 -12.64 10.13 -19.06
C LEU A 124 -11.65 9.03 -19.47
N LEU A 125 -11.89 7.78 -19.06
CA LEU A 125 -11.07 6.64 -19.51
C LEU A 125 -11.13 6.49 -21.03
N LYS A 126 -12.32 6.61 -21.63
CA LYS A 126 -12.52 6.50 -23.07
C LYS A 126 -11.89 7.68 -23.82
N GLU A 127 -12.08 8.90 -23.33
CA GLU A 127 -11.52 10.14 -23.91
C GLU A 127 -9.99 10.09 -23.99
N HIS A 128 -9.34 9.64 -22.91
CA HIS A 128 -7.88 9.52 -22.86
C HIS A 128 -7.35 8.22 -23.49
N GLY A 129 -8.22 7.37 -24.04
CA GLY A 129 -7.84 6.11 -24.69
C GLY A 129 -7.16 5.13 -23.73
N ILE A 130 -7.61 5.09 -22.47
CA ILE A 130 -7.13 4.14 -21.47
C ILE A 130 -7.76 2.77 -21.75
N PRO A 131 -6.96 1.70 -21.87
CA PRO A 131 -7.52 0.37 -22.09
C PRO A 131 -8.32 -0.08 -20.86
N THR A 132 -9.56 -0.50 -21.07
CA THR A 132 -10.45 -1.01 -20.01
C THR A 132 -10.43 -2.55 -19.89
N GLY A 133 -9.91 -3.23 -20.91
CA GLY A 133 -9.72 -4.68 -20.93
C GLY A 133 -8.25 -5.10 -20.79
N PRO A 134 -7.99 -6.42 -20.65
CA PRO A 134 -6.63 -6.94 -20.59
C PRO A 134 -5.89 -6.72 -21.91
N VAL A 135 -4.68 -6.20 -21.82
CA VAL A 135 -3.76 -6.05 -22.96
C VAL A 135 -2.78 -7.20 -22.91
N ILE A 136 -2.87 -8.09 -23.91
CA ILE A 136 -2.03 -9.27 -24.02
C ILE A 136 -1.10 -9.14 -25.22
N TYR A 137 0.16 -9.48 -25.03
CA TYR A 137 1.14 -9.53 -26.10
C TYR A 137 1.92 -10.84 -26.04
N ARG A 138 2.01 -11.52 -27.19
CA ARG A 138 2.83 -12.72 -27.37
C ARG A 138 3.97 -12.41 -28.33
N ARG A 139 5.17 -12.92 -28.01
CA ARG A 139 6.36 -12.83 -28.85
C ARG A 139 6.03 -13.29 -30.27
N ASN A 140 6.57 -12.57 -31.24
CA ASN A 140 6.59 -12.96 -32.64
C ASN A 140 7.99 -12.77 -33.22
N GLU A 141 8.24 -13.32 -34.40
CA GLU A 141 9.56 -13.30 -35.05
C GLU A 141 10.12 -11.88 -35.24
N ASN A 142 9.23 -10.90 -35.47
CA ASN A 142 9.60 -9.51 -35.73
C ASN A 142 9.95 -8.69 -34.46
N LYS A 143 9.62 -9.19 -33.26
CA LYS A 143 9.81 -8.46 -31.99
C LYS A 143 10.25 -9.42 -30.87
N PRO A 144 11.53 -9.83 -30.85
CA PRO A 144 12.02 -10.83 -29.90
C PRO A 144 12.09 -10.31 -28.45
N HIS A 145 12.23 -9.00 -28.24
CA HIS A 145 12.42 -8.41 -26.91
C HIS A 145 11.09 -8.05 -26.22
N VAL A 146 10.42 -9.07 -25.67
CA VAL A 146 9.11 -8.94 -25.00
C VAL A 146 9.12 -7.90 -23.88
N ALA A 147 10.14 -7.91 -23.01
CA ALA A 147 10.27 -6.95 -21.90
C ALA A 147 10.39 -5.49 -22.39
N LYS A 148 11.15 -5.25 -23.46
CA LYS A 148 11.28 -3.91 -24.06
C LYS A 148 9.94 -3.42 -24.63
N HIS A 149 9.19 -4.33 -25.27
CA HIS A 149 7.86 -4.02 -25.77
C HIS A 149 6.87 -3.69 -24.64
N PHE A 150 6.93 -4.46 -23.55
CA PHE A 150 6.14 -4.21 -22.34
C PHE A 150 6.41 -2.82 -21.77
N LEU A 151 7.68 -2.48 -21.51
CA LEU A 151 8.06 -1.16 -20.98
C LEU A 151 7.58 -0.02 -21.89
N GLY A 152 7.73 -0.17 -23.20
CA GLY A 152 7.20 0.80 -24.17
C GLY A 152 5.69 1.00 -24.04
N LYS A 153 4.93 -0.08 -23.84
CA LYS A 153 3.48 -0.03 -23.65
C LYS A 153 3.04 0.54 -22.31
N ILE A 154 3.72 0.18 -21.22
CA ILE A 154 3.45 0.76 -19.91
C ILE A 154 3.75 2.27 -19.90
N VAL A 155 4.83 2.71 -20.53
CA VAL A 155 5.15 4.14 -20.66
C VAL A 155 4.10 4.87 -21.51
N GLU A 156 3.64 4.27 -22.61
CA GLU A 156 2.57 4.83 -23.44
C GLU A 156 1.28 5.02 -22.63
N VAL A 157 0.84 3.97 -21.92
CA VAL A 157 -0.35 4.01 -21.05
C VAL A 157 -0.14 4.99 -19.89
N GLY A 158 1.04 5.00 -19.28
CA GLY A 158 1.40 5.91 -18.19
C GLY A 158 1.28 7.38 -18.59
N LYS A 159 1.71 7.75 -19.80
CA LYS A 159 1.52 9.12 -20.33
C LYS A 159 0.05 9.48 -20.53
N LYS A 160 -0.79 8.52 -20.93
CA LYS A 160 -2.25 8.76 -21.07
C LYS A 160 -2.89 8.95 -19.68
N ILE A 161 -2.51 8.12 -18.71
CA ILE A 161 -2.98 8.25 -17.32
C ILE A 161 -2.52 9.59 -16.73
N GLU A 162 -1.27 10.00 -16.96
CA GLU A 162 -0.76 11.29 -16.48
C GLU A 162 -1.60 12.47 -17.00
N LYS A 163 -1.99 12.44 -18.29
CA LYS A 163 -2.89 13.45 -18.87
C LYS A 163 -4.26 13.43 -18.22
N LEU A 164 -4.82 12.24 -17.98
CA LEU A 164 -6.09 12.07 -17.28
C LEU A 164 -6.04 12.66 -15.85
N LEU A 165 -4.96 12.40 -15.11
CA LEU A 165 -4.80 12.90 -13.73
C LEU A 165 -4.59 14.43 -13.66
N LYS A 166 -4.22 15.07 -14.78
CA LYS A 166 -4.14 16.53 -14.90
C LYS A 166 -5.48 17.18 -15.25
N THR A 167 -6.51 16.40 -15.59
CA THR A 167 -7.86 16.92 -15.79
C THR A 167 -8.37 17.54 -14.49
N ASN A 168 -8.94 18.74 -14.59
CA ASN A 168 -9.61 19.43 -13.48
C ASN A 168 -11.05 19.72 -13.90
N VAL A 169 -11.93 18.76 -13.62
CA VAL A 169 -13.37 18.92 -13.80
C VAL A 169 -13.86 20.01 -12.85
N PRO A 170 -14.64 21.00 -13.33
CA PRO A 170 -15.23 22.02 -12.49
C PRO A 170 -15.98 21.42 -11.31
N MET A 171 -15.87 22.08 -10.16
CA MET A 171 -16.55 21.65 -8.94
C MET A 171 -18.07 21.69 -9.12
N ILE A 172 -18.73 20.65 -8.64
CA ILE A 172 -20.18 20.53 -8.60
C ILE A 172 -20.56 20.47 -7.12
N MET A 173 -21.38 21.41 -6.68
CA MET A 173 -21.93 21.45 -5.32
C MET A 173 -23.45 21.48 -5.36
N THR A 174 -24.07 20.75 -4.45
CA THR A 174 -25.51 20.90 -4.16
C THR A 174 -25.74 22.03 -3.17
N GLU A 175 -26.99 22.52 -3.08
CA GLU A 175 -27.36 23.55 -2.09
C GLU A 175 -27.05 23.12 -0.65
N ASP A 176 -27.25 21.84 -0.32
CA ASP A 176 -26.91 21.27 0.98
C ASP A 176 -25.40 21.27 1.23
N GLU A 177 -24.58 20.94 0.23
CA GLU A 177 -23.12 20.97 0.34
C GLU A 177 -22.60 22.41 0.50
N GLU A 178 -23.22 23.37 -0.19
CA GLU A 178 -22.90 24.79 -0.01
C GLU A 178 -23.21 25.26 1.40
N LYS A 179 -24.34 24.81 1.96
CA LYS A 179 -24.71 25.08 3.36
C LYS A 179 -23.70 24.46 4.32
N ILE A 180 -23.35 23.19 4.13
CA ILE A 180 -22.31 22.51 4.92
C ILE A 180 -21.00 23.29 4.88
N PHE A 181 -20.58 23.73 3.68
CA PHE A 181 -19.37 24.53 3.54
C PHE A 181 -19.48 25.85 4.28
N SER A 182 -20.59 26.58 4.12
CA SER A 182 -20.83 27.89 4.73
C SER A 182 -20.78 27.82 6.26
N GLU A 183 -21.50 26.87 6.85
CA GLU A 183 -21.64 26.69 8.31
C GLU A 183 -20.41 26.05 8.97
N CYS A 184 -19.52 25.43 8.18
CA CYS A 184 -18.35 24.77 8.70
C CYS A 184 -17.32 25.77 9.27
N LYS A 185 -17.08 25.67 10.58
CA LYS A 185 -16.18 26.52 11.36
C LYS A 185 -14.80 25.93 11.57
N GLU A 186 -14.61 24.64 11.29
CA GLU A 186 -13.35 23.93 11.52
C GLU A 186 -12.94 23.11 10.29
N CYS A 187 -11.63 23.07 9.99
CA CYS A 187 -11.10 22.25 8.92
C CYS A 187 -11.43 20.76 9.17
N ASN A 188 -12.04 20.08 8.19
CA ASN A 188 -12.46 18.69 8.36
C ASN A 188 -11.30 17.74 8.71
N LEU A 189 -10.06 18.05 8.31
CA LEU A 189 -8.87 17.23 8.57
C LEU A 189 -8.17 17.60 9.88
N CYS A 190 -7.62 18.82 9.99
CA CYS A 190 -6.79 19.19 11.15
C CYS A 190 -7.59 19.71 12.36
N LYS A 191 -8.91 19.88 12.22
CA LYS A 191 -9.82 20.37 13.28
C LYS A 191 -9.45 21.74 13.85
N ARG A 192 -8.72 22.55 13.09
CA ARG A 192 -8.43 23.96 13.44
C ARG A 192 -9.53 24.85 12.88
N ALA A 193 -9.84 25.94 13.60
CA ALA A 193 -10.79 26.94 13.15
C ALA A 193 -10.45 27.44 11.73
N VAL A 194 -11.47 27.55 10.88
CA VAL A 194 -11.40 28.14 9.53
C VAL A 194 -12.15 29.46 9.43
N GLU A 195 -12.80 29.92 10.51
CA GLU A 195 -13.36 31.27 10.60
C GLU A 195 -12.22 32.31 10.59
N GLY A 196 -12.29 33.30 9.69
CA GLY A 196 -11.28 34.37 9.56
C GLY A 196 -10.01 34.00 8.79
N VAL A 197 -9.95 32.80 8.18
CA VAL A 197 -8.88 32.38 7.25
C VAL A 197 -9.49 31.91 5.93
N ASP A 198 -8.64 31.76 4.90
CA ASP A 198 -9.05 31.25 3.59
C ASP A 198 -9.57 29.81 3.69
N LYS A 199 -10.90 29.70 3.77
CA LYS A 199 -11.67 28.45 3.77
C LYS A 199 -11.77 27.93 2.34
N VAL A 200 -11.26 26.72 2.10
CA VAL A 200 -11.15 26.12 0.77
C VAL A 200 -12.17 25.01 0.59
N ARG A 201 -12.84 25.01 -0.56
CA ARG A 201 -13.68 23.91 -1.03
C ARG A 201 -12.78 22.90 -1.72
N ASP A 202 -12.55 21.78 -1.08
CA ASP A 202 -11.78 20.68 -1.65
C ASP A 202 -12.71 19.76 -2.46
N HIS A 203 -12.28 19.40 -3.68
CA HIS A 203 -13.07 18.55 -4.58
C HIS A 203 -12.21 17.51 -5.29
N ASN A 204 -12.85 16.45 -5.77
CA ASN A 204 -12.20 15.48 -6.63
C ASN A 204 -12.08 16.04 -8.06
N HIS A 205 -10.86 16.21 -8.55
CA HIS A 205 -10.58 16.78 -9.87
C HIS A 205 -11.07 15.93 -11.05
N LEU A 206 -11.34 14.64 -10.86
CA LEU A 206 -11.83 13.74 -11.92
C LEU A 206 -13.36 13.71 -11.99
N THR A 207 -14.07 13.98 -10.90
CA THR A 207 -15.54 13.92 -10.84
C THR A 207 -16.21 15.27 -10.63
N GLY A 208 -15.47 16.28 -10.19
CA GLY A 208 -16.02 17.56 -9.74
C GLY A 208 -16.66 17.52 -8.36
N LYS A 209 -16.84 16.34 -7.74
CA LYS A 209 -17.58 16.20 -6.47
C LYS A 209 -16.85 16.88 -5.31
N PHE A 210 -17.58 17.67 -4.55
CA PHE A 210 -17.12 18.21 -3.28
C PHE A 210 -16.72 17.09 -2.30
N ARG A 211 -15.64 17.30 -1.55
CA ARG A 211 -15.14 16.36 -0.54
C ARG A 211 -15.21 16.96 0.86
N TYR A 212 -14.55 18.11 1.04
CA TYR A 212 -14.31 18.67 2.38
C TYR A 212 -14.20 20.19 2.37
N THR A 213 -14.45 20.76 3.54
CA THR A 213 -14.11 22.14 3.90
C THR A 213 -12.77 22.16 4.62
N LEU A 214 -11.74 22.70 3.97
CA LEU A 214 -10.37 22.64 4.46
C LEU A 214 -9.77 24.03 4.71
N CYS A 215 -8.78 24.09 5.59
CA CYS A 215 -7.83 25.21 5.57
C CYS A 215 -6.85 25.03 4.41
N LEU A 216 -6.31 26.14 3.89
CA LEU A 216 -5.36 26.13 2.76
C LEU A 216 -4.20 25.14 2.94
N GLY A 217 -3.60 25.09 4.13
CA GLY A 217 -2.47 24.20 4.41
C GLY A 217 -2.82 22.70 4.41
N CYS A 218 -4.07 22.34 4.67
CA CYS A 218 -4.54 20.95 4.52
C CYS A 218 -4.84 20.64 3.06
N ASN A 219 -5.49 21.57 2.35
CA ASN A 219 -5.80 21.44 0.93
C ASN A 219 -4.54 21.19 0.08
N LEU A 220 -3.48 21.98 0.30
CA LEU A 220 -2.20 21.84 -0.42
C LEU A 220 -1.49 20.49 -0.21
N LYS A 221 -1.85 19.74 0.85
CA LYS A 221 -1.32 18.41 1.12
C LYS A 221 -2.09 17.30 0.40
N LEU A 222 -3.33 17.55 -0.02
CA LEU A 222 -4.14 16.61 -0.81
C LEU A 222 -3.77 16.74 -2.29
N GLN A 223 -2.54 16.39 -2.63
CA GLN A 223 -2.09 16.39 -4.02
C GLN A 223 -2.45 15.09 -4.71
N GLN A 224 -2.87 15.19 -5.97
CA GLN A 224 -3.02 14.01 -6.82
C GLN A 224 -1.69 13.23 -6.89
N PRO A 225 -1.74 11.88 -6.87
CA PRO A 225 -0.53 11.08 -6.94
C PRO A 225 0.30 11.36 -8.20
N LYS A 226 1.63 11.42 -8.03
CA LYS A 226 2.59 11.70 -9.12
C LYS A 226 3.15 10.44 -9.79
N PHE A 227 2.66 9.27 -9.41
CA PHE A 227 3.10 7.99 -9.95
C PHE A 227 1.93 7.01 -10.05
N ILE A 228 2.11 6.00 -10.89
CA ILE A 228 1.14 4.96 -11.16
C ILE A 228 1.70 3.65 -10.60
N PRO A 229 1.06 3.05 -9.58
CA PRO A 229 1.47 1.75 -9.08
C PRO A 229 1.31 0.68 -10.17
N CYS A 230 2.36 -0.09 -10.40
CA CYS A 230 2.33 -1.29 -11.25
C CYS A 230 2.66 -2.51 -10.38
N TYR A 231 1.68 -3.40 -10.23
CA TYR A 231 1.78 -4.60 -9.41
C TYR A 231 2.04 -5.82 -10.28
N PHE A 232 2.91 -6.68 -9.79
CA PHE A 232 3.19 -7.99 -10.35
C PHE A 232 2.97 -9.05 -9.30
N HIS A 233 2.44 -10.20 -9.69
CA HIS A 233 2.23 -11.30 -8.75
C HIS A 233 3.53 -11.99 -8.36
N ASN A 234 4.54 -12.08 -9.25
CA ASN A 234 5.79 -12.81 -8.97
C ASN A 234 7.09 -12.14 -9.45
N LEU A 235 7.11 -10.81 -9.58
CA LEU A 235 8.27 -10.10 -10.14
C LEU A 235 9.59 -10.42 -9.43
N SER A 236 9.69 -10.20 -8.12
CA SER A 236 10.96 -10.34 -7.38
C SER A 236 11.51 -11.77 -7.29
N ASN A 237 10.67 -12.78 -7.52
CA ASN A 237 11.05 -14.19 -7.37
C ASN A 237 11.18 -14.93 -8.72
N TYR A 238 10.64 -14.37 -9.79
CA TYR A 238 10.59 -15.04 -11.09
C TYR A 238 10.77 -14.07 -12.26
N ASP A 239 9.86 -13.09 -12.43
CA ASP A 239 9.83 -12.28 -13.66
C ASP A 239 10.94 -11.23 -13.76
N SER A 240 11.69 -10.96 -12.68
CA SER A 240 12.82 -10.02 -12.67
C SER A 240 14.17 -10.63 -13.05
N HIS A 241 14.23 -11.94 -13.30
CA HIS A 241 15.46 -12.69 -13.57
C HIS A 241 15.90 -12.63 -15.05
#